data_AF-A0A0S2K9A4-F1
#
_entry.id   AF-A0A0S2K9A4-F1
#
_cell.length_a   1.000
_cell.length_b   1.000
_cell.length_c   1.000
_cell.angle_alpha   90.00
_cell.angle_beta   90.00
_cell.angle_gamma   90.00
#
_symmetry.space_group_name_H-M   'P 1'
#
loop_
_entity.id
_entity.type
_entity.pdbx_description
1 polymer ?
#
loop_
_entity_poly.entity_id
_entity_poly.type
_entity_poly.pdbx_seq_one_letter_code
_entity_poly.pdbx_strand_id
1 'polypeptide(L)'
;MSWLNTSNAAEAEQNSSEFWRKLKSDIDSGTFWADKIKSLKSEPEKRLALALENLPLPGAFREAAIALRGIIREKKKKKEDFEKDLSLMYWLIAIESFSIPYSDYLQQPGFNVIESMPGAAIQSLPFSYEKLGYTKLKLASKTDAKWFVEAWGEPVQHTTLNQLHNDVWKRYERETKIKQEQQLAQLLSGL
;
A
#
# COMPACT_ATOMS: atom_id res chain seq x y z
N MET A 1 10.50 8.17 -8.21
CA MET A 1 10.74 8.10 -6.76
C MET A 1 9.64 7.28 -6.14
N SER A 2 9.96 6.32 -5.27
CA SER A 2 8.95 5.51 -4.57
C SER A 2 8.30 6.35 -3.45
N TRP A 3 6.98 6.24 -3.30
CA TRP A 3 6.23 6.83 -2.19
C TRP A 3 6.85 6.51 -0.82
N LEU A 4 7.38 5.29 -0.65
CA LEU A 4 8.03 4.84 0.58
C LEU A 4 9.31 5.60 0.95
N ASN A 5 9.92 6.34 0.00
CA ASN A 5 11.14 7.09 0.25
C ASN A 5 10.87 8.53 0.74
N THR A 6 9.61 8.93 0.86
CA THR A 6 9.25 10.28 1.32
C THR A 6 9.33 10.36 2.85
N SER A 7 10.02 11.38 3.35
CA SER A 7 10.34 11.53 4.78
C SER A 7 9.42 12.50 5.51
N ASN A 8 8.80 13.44 4.78
CA ASN A 8 7.96 14.49 5.34
C ASN A 8 6.78 14.83 4.42
N ALA A 9 5.86 15.67 4.90
CA ALA A 9 4.63 16.01 4.19
C ALA A 9 4.86 16.72 2.85
N ALA A 10 5.90 17.57 2.76
CA ALA A 10 6.23 18.27 1.51
C ALA A 10 6.73 17.31 0.44
N GLU A 11 7.59 16.35 0.81
CA GLU A 11 8.06 15.30 -0.10
C GLU A 11 6.92 14.38 -0.54
N ALA A 12 6.00 14.03 0.37
CA ALA A 12 4.82 13.22 0.05
C ALA A 12 3.91 13.95 -0.97
N GLU A 13 3.69 15.25 -0.77
CA GLU A 13 2.91 16.08 -1.68
C GLU A 13 3.55 16.22 -3.06
N GLN A 14 4.86 16.48 -3.10
CA GLN A 14 5.60 16.54 -4.37
C GLN A 14 5.51 15.19 -5.09
N ASN A 15 5.69 14.09 -4.36
CA ASN A 15 5.61 12.75 -4.93
C ASN A 15 4.21 12.44 -5.50
N SER A 16 3.14 12.76 -4.77
CA SER A 16 1.76 12.60 -5.25
C SER A 16 1.50 13.46 -6.50
N SER A 17 1.93 14.71 -6.50
CA SER A 17 1.78 15.61 -7.65
C SER A 17 2.52 15.11 -8.89
N GLU A 18 3.76 14.66 -8.72
CA GLU A 18 4.55 14.05 -9.80
C GLU A 18 3.92 12.74 -10.29
N PHE A 19 3.42 11.92 -9.37
CA PHE A 19 2.73 10.67 -9.67
C PHE A 19 1.50 10.91 -10.54
N TRP A 20 0.59 11.80 -10.15
CA TRP A 20 -0.62 12.11 -10.93
C TRP A 20 -0.29 12.74 -12.28
N ARG A 21 0.74 13.59 -12.35
CA ARG A 21 1.20 14.16 -13.62
C ARG A 21 1.70 13.07 -14.56
N LYS A 22 2.51 12.14 -14.07
CA LYS A 22 2.98 10.99 -14.84
C LYS A 22 1.81 10.10 -15.25
N LEU A 23 0.92 9.78 -14.32
CA LEU A 23 -0.24 8.92 -14.58
C LEU A 23 -1.14 9.50 -15.67
N LYS A 24 -1.39 10.81 -15.63
CA LYS A 24 -2.13 11.52 -16.67
C LYS A 24 -1.44 11.41 -18.03
N SER A 25 -0.12 11.66 -18.07
CA SER A 25 0.67 11.50 -19.29
C SER A 25 0.62 10.07 -19.84
N ASP A 26 0.72 9.07 -18.97
CA ASP A 26 0.68 7.64 -19.34
C ASP A 26 -0.70 7.24 -19.89
N ILE A 27 -1.78 7.82 -19.33
CA ILE A 27 -3.15 7.64 -19.84
C ILE A 27 -3.27 8.27 -21.23
N ASP A 28 -2.78 9.50 -21.41
CA ASP A 28 -2.84 10.23 -22.68
C ASP A 28 -2.03 9.53 -23.78
N SER A 29 -0.94 8.85 -23.42
CA SER A 29 -0.13 8.03 -24.35
C SER A 29 -0.59 6.58 -24.51
N GLY A 30 -1.67 6.15 -23.84
CA GLY A 30 -2.20 4.79 -23.91
C GLY A 30 -1.31 3.72 -23.26
N THR A 31 -0.38 4.11 -22.40
CA THR A 31 0.62 3.24 -21.75
C THR A 31 0.36 3.09 -20.25
N PHE A 32 -0.90 2.88 -19.88
CA PHE A 32 -1.31 2.77 -18.48
C PHE A 32 -0.64 1.57 -17.79
N TRP A 33 -0.08 1.79 -16.59
CA TRP A 33 0.69 0.76 -15.88
C TRP A 33 -0.12 -0.51 -15.60
N ALA A 34 -1.44 -0.39 -15.40
CA ALA A 34 -2.31 -1.53 -15.15
C ALA A 34 -2.49 -2.42 -16.40
N ASP A 35 -2.20 -1.92 -17.60
CA ASP A 35 -2.16 -2.74 -18.80
C ASP A 35 -0.78 -3.36 -18.99
N LYS A 36 0.29 -2.60 -18.71
CA LYS A 36 1.66 -3.13 -18.67
C LYS A 36 1.81 -4.27 -17.66
N ILE A 37 1.20 -4.18 -16.50
CA ILE A 37 1.35 -5.21 -15.46
C ILE A 37 0.66 -6.54 -15.82
N LYS A 38 -0.37 -6.50 -16.68
CA LYS A 38 -1.05 -7.71 -17.17
C LYS A 38 -0.15 -8.55 -18.07
N SER A 39 0.74 -7.91 -18.85
CA SER A 39 1.68 -8.64 -19.71
C SER A 39 2.81 -9.33 -18.93
N LEU A 40 3.08 -8.90 -17.70
CA LEU A 40 4.11 -9.46 -16.80
C LEU A 40 3.62 -10.68 -16.00
N LYS A 41 2.56 -11.37 -16.44
CA LYS A 41 1.94 -12.49 -15.70
C LYS A 41 2.93 -13.61 -15.36
N SER A 42 3.88 -13.87 -16.26
CA SER A 42 4.89 -14.92 -16.12
C SER A 42 6.25 -14.39 -15.64
N GLU A 43 6.33 -13.12 -15.24
CA GLU A 43 7.57 -12.45 -14.83
C GLU A 43 7.36 -11.80 -13.45
N PRO A 44 7.26 -12.61 -12.38
CA PRO A 44 6.80 -12.14 -11.08
C PRO A 44 7.73 -11.08 -10.48
N GLU A 45 9.04 -11.12 -10.70
CA GLU A 45 9.99 -10.10 -10.24
C GLU A 45 9.74 -8.75 -10.92
N LYS A 46 9.51 -8.74 -12.25
CA LYS A 46 9.19 -7.51 -12.98
C LYS A 46 7.84 -6.96 -12.57
N ARG A 47 6.86 -7.85 -12.34
CA ARG A 47 5.53 -7.49 -11.83
C ARG A 47 5.63 -6.84 -10.45
N LEU A 48 6.46 -7.39 -9.57
CA LEU A 48 6.71 -6.83 -8.23
C LEU A 48 7.33 -5.44 -8.33
N ALA A 49 8.39 -5.27 -9.12
CA ALA A 49 9.05 -3.98 -9.30
C ALA A 49 8.07 -2.90 -9.79
N LEU A 50 7.28 -3.21 -10.83
CA LEU A 50 6.27 -2.29 -11.36
C LEU A 50 5.19 -1.97 -10.32
N ALA A 51 4.74 -2.95 -9.54
CA ALA A 51 3.77 -2.71 -8.47
C ALA A 51 4.35 -1.79 -7.38
N LEU A 52 5.59 -2.00 -6.94
CA LEU A 52 6.25 -1.17 -5.93
C LEU A 52 6.44 0.28 -6.40
N GLU A 53 6.69 0.51 -7.69
CA GLU A 53 6.78 1.85 -8.29
C GLU A 53 5.45 2.62 -8.26
N ASN A 54 4.32 1.91 -8.16
CA ASN A 54 2.97 2.48 -8.19
C ASN A 54 2.28 2.50 -6.82
N LEU A 55 3.00 2.19 -5.74
CA LEU A 55 2.50 2.45 -4.38
C LEU A 55 2.29 3.96 -4.18
N PRO A 56 1.24 4.38 -3.45
CA PRO A 56 0.36 3.57 -2.62
C PRO A 56 -0.99 3.19 -3.27
N LEU A 57 -1.07 3.06 -4.60
CA LEU A 57 -2.35 2.70 -5.23
C LEU A 57 -2.90 1.37 -4.66
N PRO A 58 -4.22 1.25 -4.40
CA PRO A 58 -4.81 0.00 -3.92
C PRO A 58 -4.55 -1.18 -4.87
N GLY A 59 -4.55 -0.89 -6.18
CA GLY A 59 -4.18 -1.87 -7.21
C GLY A 59 -2.72 -2.33 -7.08
N ALA A 60 -1.80 -1.43 -6.76
CA ALA A 60 -0.38 -1.74 -6.62
C ALA A 60 -0.11 -2.72 -5.45
N PHE A 61 -0.76 -2.54 -4.29
CA PHE A 61 -0.66 -3.50 -3.19
C PHE A 61 -1.14 -4.90 -3.59
N ARG A 62 -2.29 -4.98 -4.27
CA ARG A 62 -2.84 -6.24 -4.76
C ARG A 62 -1.88 -6.94 -5.71
N GLU A 63 -1.32 -6.18 -6.64
CA GLU A 63 -0.41 -6.67 -7.67
C GLU A 63 0.94 -7.13 -7.08
N ALA A 64 1.47 -6.40 -6.10
CA ALA A 64 2.68 -6.79 -5.38
C ALA A 64 2.46 -8.11 -4.60
N ALA A 65 1.31 -8.27 -3.93
CA ALA A 65 0.96 -9.52 -3.27
C ALA A 65 0.81 -10.70 -4.26
N ILE A 66 0.24 -10.47 -5.45
CA ILE A 66 0.17 -11.50 -6.50
C ILE A 66 1.57 -11.91 -6.97
N ALA A 67 2.43 -10.93 -7.24
CA ALA A 67 3.81 -11.15 -7.67
C ALA A 67 4.60 -11.96 -6.64
N LEU A 68 4.55 -11.57 -5.35
CA LEU A 68 5.25 -12.25 -4.27
C LEU A 68 4.77 -13.70 -4.07
N ARG A 69 3.47 -13.98 -4.25
CA ARG A 69 2.98 -15.37 -4.26
C ARG A 69 3.61 -16.20 -5.38
N GLY A 70 3.85 -15.60 -6.54
CA GLY A 70 4.56 -16.24 -7.65
C GLY A 70 5.99 -16.59 -7.25
N ILE A 71 6.74 -15.60 -6.76
CA ILE A 71 8.14 -15.75 -6.31
C ILE A 71 8.24 -16.84 -5.22
N ILE A 72 7.40 -16.77 -4.19
CA ILE A 72 7.40 -17.74 -3.08
C ILE A 72 7.11 -19.16 -3.58
N ARG A 73 6.16 -19.35 -4.50
CA ARG A 73 5.86 -20.68 -5.06
C ARG A 73 7.04 -21.26 -5.83
N GLU A 74 7.72 -20.43 -6.62
CA GLU A 74 8.90 -20.87 -7.38
C GLU A 74 10.05 -21.25 -6.45
N LYS A 75 10.32 -20.43 -5.41
CA LYS A 75 11.31 -20.73 -4.39
C LYS A 75 10.98 -21.99 -3.60
N LYS A 76 9.72 -22.18 -3.18
CA LYS A 76 9.27 -23.43 -2.53
C LYS A 76 9.51 -24.66 -3.42
N LYS A 77 9.23 -24.56 -4.73
CA LYS A 77 9.48 -25.66 -5.69
C LYS A 77 10.97 -25.99 -5.79
N LYS A 78 11.84 -24.98 -5.74
CA LYS A 78 13.30 -25.11 -5.79
C LYS A 78 13.93 -25.43 -4.42
N LYS A 79 13.14 -25.45 -3.34
CA LYS A 79 13.61 -25.56 -1.94
C LYS A 79 14.59 -24.44 -1.55
N GLU A 80 14.37 -23.25 -2.11
CA GLU A 80 15.11 -22.04 -1.77
C GLU A 80 14.45 -21.30 -0.61
N ASP A 81 15.24 -20.52 0.14
CA ASP A 81 14.71 -19.64 1.18
C ASP A 81 13.84 -18.52 0.59
N PHE A 82 12.65 -18.34 1.18
CA PHE A 82 11.63 -17.37 0.80
C PHE A 82 11.15 -16.51 1.97
N GLU A 83 11.81 -16.57 3.13
CA GLU A 83 11.38 -15.86 4.35
C GLU A 83 11.29 -14.33 4.14
N LYS A 84 12.25 -13.75 3.41
CA LYS A 84 12.25 -12.32 3.08
C LYS A 84 11.07 -11.92 2.20
N ASP A 85 10.71 -12.76 1.22
CA ASP A 85 9.57 -12.50 0.34
C ASP A 85 8.24 -12.64 1.09
N LEU A 86 8.15 -13.63 1.98
CA LEU A 86 6.99 -13.82 2.86
C LEU A 86 6.81 -12.62 3.80
N SER A 87 7.90 -12.14 4.39
CA SER A 87 7.91 -10.98 5.28
C SER A 87 7.50 -9.70 4.54
N LEU A 88 8.04 -9.47 3.34
CA LEU A 88 7.64 -8.33 2.49
C LEU A 88 6.17 -8.43 2.09
N MET A 89 5.69 -9.62 1.74
CA MET A 89 4.28 -9.83 1.39
C MET A 89 3.37 -9.51 2.58
N TYR A 90 3.70 -10.02 3.76
CA TYR A 90 2.93 -9.73 4.97
C TYR A 90 2.95 -8.24 5.30
N TRP A 91 4.11 -7.58 5.21
CA TRP A 91 4.23 -6.15 5.44
C TRP A 91 3.36 -5.33 4.48
N LEU A 92 3.38 -5.63 3.18
CA LEU A 92 2.52 -4.95 2.19
C LEU A 92 1.03 -5.15 2.46
N ILE A 93 0.63 -6.37 2.83
CA ILE A 93 -0.77 -6.69 3.20
C ILE A 93 -1.17 -5.94 4.48
N ALA A 94 -0.26 -5.83 5.45
CA ALA A 94 -0.49 -5.06 6.67
C ALA A 94 -0.68 -3.57 6.36
N ILE A 95 0.20 -2.97 5.55
CA ILE A 95 0.08 -1.57 5.14
C ILE A 95 -1.23 -1.32 4.37
N GLU A 96 -1.63 -2.21 3.46
CA GLU A 96 -2.92 -2.05 2.76
C GLU A 96 -4.10 -2.02 3.73
N SER A 97 -4.06 -2.83 4.79
CA SER A 97 -5.09 -2.86 5.83
C SER A 97 -5.14 -1.60 6.71
N PHE A 98 -4.18 -0.68 6.55
CA PHE A 98 -4.23 0.65 7.17
C PHE A 98 -5.26 1.56 6.48
N SER A 99 -5.47 1.36 5.17
CA SER A 99 -6.47 2.10 4.41
C SER A 99 -7.87 1.57 4.69
N ILE A 100 -8.84 2.48 4.79
CA ILE A 100 -10.27 2.14 4.79
C ILE A 100 -10.88 2.37 3.40
N PRO A 101 -11.93 1.61 3.01
CA PRO A 101 -12.56 1.80 1.71
C PRO A 101 -13.06 3.23 1.48
N TYR A 102 -13.61 3.84 2.52
CA TYR A 102 -14.19 5.18 2.49
C TYR A 102 -14.06 5.83 3.87
N SER A 103 -13.68 7.10 3.90
CA SER A 103 -13.59 7.90 5.12
C SER A 103 -14.88 8.71 5.27
N ASP A 104 -15.64 8.44 6.33
CA ASP A 104 -16.84 9.21 6.64
C ASP A 104 -16.53 10.67 7.03
N TYR A 105 -15.35 10.96 7.59
CA TYR A 105 -14.98 12.33 7.97
C TYR A 105 -14.71 13.22 6.75
N LEU A 106 -13.97 12.69 5.77
CA LEU A 106 -13.63 13.37 4.52
C LEU A 106 -14.66 13.20 3.39
N GLN A 107 -15.61 12.27 3.52
CA GLN A 107 -16.56 11.89 2.45
C GLN A 107 -15.84 11.52 1.13
N GLN A 108 -14.73 10.78 1.22
CA GLN A 108 -13.93 10.36 0.06
C GLN A 108 -13.27 8.99 0.31
N PRO A 109 -12.72 8.33 -0.73
CA PRO A 109 -11.96 7.10 -0.57
C PRO A 109 -10.81 7.26 0.44
N GLY A 110 -10.63 6.30 1.34
CA GLY A 110 -9.55 6.37 2.34
C GLY A 110 -8.15 6.37 1.73
N PHE A 111 -8.01 5.90 0.50
CA PHE A 111 -6.78 6.05 -0.29
C PHE A 111 -6.23 7.49 -0.29
N ASN A 112 -7.09 8.51 -0.34
CA ASN A 112 -6.67 9.91 -0.35
C ASN A 112 -5.91 10.30 0.93
N VAL A 113 -6.18 9.64 2.06
CA VAL A 113 -5.44 9.81 3.31
C VAL A 113 -4.06 9.17 3.17
N ILE A 114 -4.00 7.90 2.78
CA ILE A 114 -2.74 7.15 2.62
C ILE A 114 -1.80 7.85 1.65
N GLU A 115 -2.32 8.32 0.52
CA GLU A 115 -1.53 9.02 -0.49
C GLU A 115 -0.88 10.28 0.06
N SER A 116 -1.57 11.00 0.95
CA SER A 116 -1.04 12.21 1.57
C SER A 116 0.03 11.94 2.65
N MET A 117 0.17 10.70 3.10
CA MET A 117 1.10 10.33 4.15
C MET A 117 2.52 10.16 3.63
N PRO A 118 3.53 10.66 4.37
CA PRO A 118 4.93 10.32 4.10
C PRO A 118 5.18 8.82 4.27
N GLY A 119 6.01 8.26 3.40
CA GLY A 119 6.47 6.87 3.46
C GLY A 119 7.08 6.52 4.81
N ALA A 120 7.88 7.42 5.38
CA ALA A 120 8.47 7.28 6.71
C ALA A 120 7.41 7.16 7.83
N ALA A 121 6.26 7.82 7.69
CA ALA A 121 5.17 7.71 8.66
C ALA A 121 4.50 6.33 8.61
N ILE A 122 4.39 5.73 7.42
CA ILE A 122 3.88 4.37 7.25
C ILE A 122 4.88 3.32 7.73
N GLN A 123 6.16 3.49 7.36
CA GLN A 123 7.23 2.58 7.77
C GLN A 123 7.47 2.57 9.28
N SER A 124 7.12 3.65 9.97
CA SER A 124 7.27 3.75 11.43
C SER A 124 6.09 3.17 12.21
N LEU A 125 5.00 2.73 11.57
CA LEU A 125 3.86 2.11 12.26
C LEU A 125 4.29 0.75 12.86
N PRO A 126 4.39 0.61 14.20
CA PRO A 126 4.83 -0.63 14.79
C PRO A 126 3.72 -1.68 14.73
N PHE A 127 4.03 -2.87 14.24
CA PHE A 127 3.15 -4.03 14.37
C PHE A 127 3.96 -5.31 14.42
N SER A 128 3.36 -6.36 14.98
CA SER A 128 3.90 -7.71 14.98
C SER A 128 2.86 -8.66 14.42
N TYR A 129 3.34 -9.79 13.87
CA TYR A 129 2.47 -10.86 13.40
C TYR A 129 1.53 -11.36 14.51
N GLU A 130 2.04 -11.52 15.73
CA GLU A 130 1.28 -11.98 16.90
C GLU A 130 0.04 -11.12 17.22
N LYS A 131 0.15 -9.79 17.03
CA LYS A 131 -0.93 -8.83 17.33
C LYS A 131 -1.84 -8.57 16.14
N LEU A 132 -1.26 -8.40 14.95
CA LEU A 132 -2.01 -8.05 13.74
C LEU A 132 -2.73 -9.29 13.18
N GLY A 133 -2.04 -10.43 13.15
CA GLY A 133 -2.53 -11.68 12.59
C GLY A 133 -2.82 -11.59 11.10
N TYR A 134 -3.71 -12.43 10.57
CA TYR A 134 -4.00 -12.47 9.13
C TYR A 134 -5.49 -12.52 8.76
N THR A 135 -6.39 -12.90 9.68
CA THR A 135 -7.80 -13.19 9.31
C THR A 135 -8.61 -11.95 8.96
N LYS A 136 -8.21 -10.76 9.43
CA LYS A 136 -8.85 -9.48 9.11
C LYS A 136 -8.19 -8.76 7.92
N LEU A 137 -7.10 -9.31 7.37
CA LEU A 137 -6.36 -8.70 6.27
C LEU A 137 -6.96 -9.13 4.94
N LYS A 138 -7.66 -8.21 4.25
CA LYS A 138 -8.44 -8.53 3.04
C LYS A 138 -7.60 -9.07 1.89
N LEU A 139 -6.35 -8.63 1.78
CA LEU A 139 -5.44 -9.13 0.76
C LEU A 139 -4.80 -10.49 1.10
N ALA A 140 -4.92 -11.00 2.33
CA ALA A 140 -4.42 -12.31 2.70
C ALA A 140 -5.36 -13.42 2.17
N SER A 141 -4.83 -14.32 1.35
CA SER A 141 -5.54 -15.50 0.89
C SER A 141 -5.40 -16.65 1.88
N LYS A 142 -6.23 -17.69 1.73
CA LYS A 142 -6.11 -18.93 2.52
C LYS A 142 -4.73 -19.59 2.39
N THR A 143 -4.09 -19.45 1.23
CA THR A 143 -2.75 -20.00 1.01
C THR A 143 -1.70 -19.19 1.75
N ASP A 144 -1.82 -17.86 1.76
CA ASP A 144 -0.89 -16.99 2.48
C ASP A 144 -0.99 -17.23 3.98
N ALA A 145 -2.22 -17.35 4.50
CA ALA A 145 -2.47 -17.71 5.89
C ALA A 145 -1.73 -19.00 6.30
N LYS A 146 -1.79 -20.04 5.47
CA LYS A 146 -1.04 -21.28 5.73
C LYS A 146 0.47 -21.04 5.78
N TRP A 147 1.01 -20.24 4.85
CA TRP A 147 2.44 -19.92 4.85
C TRP A 147 2.86 -19.08 6.06
N PHE A 148 2.02 -18.13 6.49
CA PHE A 148 2.27 -17.36 7.70
C PHE A 148 2.29 -18.25 8.94
N VAL A 149 1.31 -19.16 9.08
CA VAL A 149 1.25 -20.08 10.23
C VAL A 149 2.39 -21.10 10.20
N GLU A 150 2.75 -21.60 9.02
CA GLU A 150 3.90 -22.50 8.84
C GLU A 150 5.21 -21.83 9.25
N ALA A 151 5.39 -20.53 8.95
CA ALA A 151 6.61 -19.80 9.25
C ALA A 151 6.66 -19.23 10.69
N TRP A 152 5.54 -18.76 11.22
CA TRP A 152 5.49 -17.91 12.42
C TRP A 152 4.52 -18.42 13.51
N GLY A 153 3.87 -19.56 13.32
CA GLY A 153 2.86 -20.10 14.24
C GLY A 153 1.51 -19.40 14.13
N GLU A 154 0.56 -19.76 15.00
CA GLU A 154 -0.74 -19.08 15.05
C GLU A 154 -0.61 -17.77 15.86
N PRO A 155 -1.07 -16.62 15.34
CA PRO A 155 -1.04 -15.36 16.07
C PRO A 155 -2.07 -15.36 17.20
N VAL A 156 -1.83 -14.54 18.21
CA VAL A 156 -2.70 -14.44 19.39
C VAL A 156 -3.95 -13.59 19.11
N GLN A 157 -3.84 -12.66 18.17
CA GLN A 157 -4.91 -11.72 17.83
C GLN A 157 -5.04 -11.54 16.31
N HIS A 158 -6.18 -10.98 15.92
CA HIS A 158 -6.45 -10.63 14.54
C HIS A 158 -7.17 -9.29 14.43
N THR A 159 -6.54 -8.34 13.75
CA THR A 159 -7.04 -6.97 13.56
C THR A 159 -6.49 -6.40 12.25
N THR A 160 -6.73 -5.13 11.98
CA THR A 160 -6.13 -4.41 10.86
C THR A 160 -5.13 -3.38 11.36
N LEU A 161 -4.20 -2.97 10.50
CA LEU A 161 -3.25 -1.93 10.87
C LEU A 161 -3.98 -0.60 11.17
N ASN A 162 -5.12 -0.36 10.49
CA ASN A 162 -5.98 0.78 10.78
C ASN A 162 -6.53 0.77 12.22
N GLN A 163 -6.93 -0.40 12.71
CA GLN A 163 -7.45 -0.55 14.07
C GLN A 163 -6.34 -0.39 15.12
N LEU A 164 -5.14 -0.89 14.84
CA LEU A 164 -3.98 -0.74 15.74
C LEU A 164 -3.52 0.72 15.85
N HIS A 165 -3.57 1.49 14.75
CA HIS A 165 -3.05 2.85 14.66
C HIS A 165 -4.13 3.85 14.25
N ASN A 166 -5.33 3.71 14.82
CA ASN A 166 -6.48 4.52 14.45
C ASN A 166 -6.30 6.00 14.78
N ASP A 167 -5.53 6.30 15.82
CA ASP A 167 -5.10 7.65 16.19
C ASP A 167 -4.24 8.29 15.09
N VAL A 168 -3.30 7.54 14.52
CA VAL A 168 -2.47 7.98 13.39
C VAL A 168 -3.34 8.23 12.15
N TRP A 169 -4.27 7.32 11.86
CA TRP A 169 -5.23 7.49 10.77
C TRP A 169 -6.01 8.80 10.93
N LYS A 170 -6.66 8.99 12.08
CA LYS A 170 -7.48 10.17 12.37
C LYS A 170 -6.68 11.47 12.31
N ARG A 171 -5.40 11.44 12.68
CA ARG A 171 -4.51 12.61 12.53
C ARG A 171 -4.37 12.99 11.07
N TYR A 172 -3.94 12.06 10.22
CA TYR A 172 -3.77 12.34 8.79
C TYR A 172 -5.08 12.68 8.10
N GLU A 173 -6.17 12.03 8.48
CA GLU A 173 -7.50 12.34 7.97
C GLU A 173 -7.89 13.82 8.22
N ARG A 174 -7.54 14.37 9.41
CA ARG A 174 -7.72 15.82 9.70
C ARG A 174 -6.78 16.71 8.91
N GLU A 175 -5.50 16.33 8.81
CA GLU A 175 -4.49 17.10 8.07
C GLU A 175 -4.85 17.19 6.58
N THR A 176 -5.31 16.09 5.98
CA THR A 176 -5.82 16.05 4.60
C THR A 176 -6.99 17.02 4.43
N LYS A 177 -7.94 17.06 5.37
CA LYS A 177 -9.09 17.97 5.31
C LYS A 177 -8.66 19.44 5.30
N ILE A 178 -7.82 19.83 6.26
CA ILE A 178 -7.32 21.20 6.41
C ILE A 178 -6.63 21.64 5.12
N LYS A 179 -5.80 20.76 4.55
CA LYS A 179 -5.11 21.02 3.30
C LYS A 179 -6.06 21.21 2.13
N GLN A 180 -7.08 20.37 1.99
CA GLN A 180 -8.09 20.48 0.92
C GLN A 180 -8.87 21.80 1.04
N GLU A 181 -9.24 22.22 2.26
CA GLU A 181 -9.91 23.49 2.51
C GLU A 181 -9.03 24.69 2.16
N GLN A 182 -7.73 24.64 2.49
CA GLN A 182 -6.77 25.69 2.14
C GLN A 182 -6.57 25.81 0.62
N GLN A 183 -6.42 24.69 -0.09
CA GLN A 183 -6.29 24.67 -1.55
C GLN A 183 -7.55 25.22 -2.24
N LEU A 184 -8.73 24.86 -1.74
CA LEU A 184 -9.99 25.39 -2.26
C LEU A 184 -10.10 26.90 -2.04
N ALA A 185 -9.77 27.40 -0.84
CA ALA A 185 -9.79 28.83 -0.54
C ALA A 185 -8.83 29.62 -1.43
N GLN A 186 -7.61 29.11 -1.66
CA GLN A 186 -6.65 29.74 -2.58
C GLN A 186 -7.19 29.82 -4.00
N LEU A 187 -7.78 28.73 -4.50
CA LEU A 187 -8.36 28.67 -5.84
C LEU A 187 -9.52 29.66 -6.00
N LEU A 188 -10.37 29.80 -4.99
CA LEU A 188 -11.47 30.77 -4.99
C LEU A 188 -10.99 32.22 -4.84
N SER A 189 -9.88 32.47 -4.15
CA SER A 189 -9.30 33.81 -4.01
C SER A 189 -8.53 34.32 -5.24
N GLY A 190 -8.18 33.41 -6.15
CA GLY A 190 -7.51 33.72 -7.41
C GLY A 190 -8.44 33.87 -8.62
N LEU A 191 -9.76 33.71 -8.43
CA LEU A 191 -10.82 33.92 -9.41
C LEU A 191 -11.44 35.32 -9.24
#